data_AF-A0A327NTK0-F1
#
_entry.id   AF-A0A327NTK0-F1
#
_cell.length_a   1.000
_cell.length_b   1.000
_cell.length_c   1.000
_cell.angle_alpha   90.00
_cell.angle_beta   90.00
_cell.angle_gamma   90.00
#
_symmetry.space_group_name_H-M   'P 1'
#
loop_
_entity.id
_entity.type
_entity.pdbx_description
1 polymer ?
#
loop_
_entity_poly.entity_id
_entity_poly.type
_entity_poly.pdbx_seq_one_letter_code
_entity_poly.pdbx_strand_id
1 'polypeptide(L)'
;MSVAEELHKTIDELSEEQQQELLEVANQLLAKSTVEENDPTYQALLKELLTKRYEQYKAHPETGISAEDSSQRIRLKYGWSK
;
A
#
# COMPACT_ATOMS: atom_id res chain seq x y z
N MET A 1 -21.42 -11.26 0.61
CA MET A 1 -20.54 -10.86 1.73
C MET A 1 -19.12 -10.92 1.22
N SER A 2 -18.33 -9.91 1.54
CA SER A 2 -16.93 -9.80 1.15
C SER A 2 -16.08 -10.62 2.13
N VAL A 3 -14.97 -11.19 1.66
CA VAL A 3 -13.98 -11.91 2.49
C VAL A 3 -13.50 -11.03 3.67
N ALA A 4 -13.44 -9.71 3.48
CA ALA A 4 -13.09 -8.77 4.55
C ALA A 4 -14.16 -8.69 5.66
N GLU A 5 -15.44 -8.78 5.31
CA GLU A 5 -16.54 -8.73 6.30
C GLU A 5 -16.58 -10.01 7.15
N GLU A 6 -16.31 -11.16 6.53
CA GLU A 6 -16.22 -12.44 7.23
C GLU A 6 -15.00 -12.51 8.17
N LEU A 7 -13.88 -11.91 7.77
CA LEU A 7 -12.68 -11.77 8.60
C LEU A 7 -12.90 -10.86 9.81
N HIS A 8 -13.53 -9.70 9.62
CA HIS A 8 -13.83 -8.81 10.75
C HIS A 8 -14.73 -9.48 11.77
N LYS A 9 -15.78 -10.17 11.32
CA LYS A 9 -16.70 -10.88 12.19
C LYS A 9 -16.00 -11.99 12.99
N THR A 10 -15.13 -12.75 12.35
CA THR A 10 -14.37 -13.81 13.04
C THR A 10 -13.34 -13.26 14.02
N ILE A 11 -12.79 -12.07 13.77
CA ILE A 11 -11.90 -11.38 14.72
C ILE A 11 -12.69 -10.85 15.93
N ASP A 12 -13.88 -10.28 15.69
CA ASP A 12 -14.75 -9.74 16.75
C ASP A 12 -15.32 -10.82 17.68
N GLU A 13 -15.39 -12.07 17.21
CA GLU A 13 -15.84 -13.24 17.98
C GLU A 13 -14.74 -13.85 18.89
N LEU A 14 -13.48 -13.40 18.77
CA LEU A 14 -12.37 -13.87 19.59
C LEU A 14 -12.34 -13.19 20.97
N SER A 15 -11.71 -13.84 21.95
CA SER A 15 -11.44 -13.21 23.25
C SER A 15 -10.37 -12.12 23.12
N GLU A 16 -10.36 -11.17 24.06
CA GLU A 16 -9.37 -10.07 24.08
C GLU A 16 -7.91 -10.58 24.07
N GLU A 17 -7.64 -11.68 24.78
CA GLU A 17 -6.33 -12.35 24.81
C GLU A 17 -5.95 -12.90 23.42
N GLN A 18 -6.90 -13.54 22.72
CA GLN A 18 -6.68 -14.08 21.38
C GLN A 18 -6.51 -12.98 20.32
N GLN A 19 -7.21 -11.86 20.48
CA GLN A 19 -7.04 -10.69 19.62
C GLN A 19 -5.66 -10.06 19.81
N GLN A 20 -5.16 -9.99 21.04
CA GLN A 20 -3.80 -9.52 21.32
C GLN A 20 -2.73 -10.45 20.73
N GLU A 21 -2.88 -11.77 20.88
CA GLU A 21 -1.96 -12.73 20.26
C GLU A 21 -1.96 -12.61 18.72
N LEU A 22 -3.13 -12.44 18.10
CA LEU A 22 -3.25 -12.20 16.66
C LEU A 22 -2.55 -10.91 16.23
N LEU A 23 -2.72 -9.83 16.99
CA LEU A 23 -2.04 -8.56 16.73
C LEU A 23 -0.52 -8.70 16.84
N GLU A 24 -0.02 -9.43 17.84
CA GLU A 24 1.41 -9.68 18.00
C GLU A 24 1.97 -10.53 16.84
N VAL A 25 1.28 -11.60 16.45
CA VAL A 25 1.69 -12.44 15.31
C VAL A 25 1.64 -11.65 14.00
N ALA A 26 0.60 -10.85 13.79
CA ALA A 26 0.48 -9.99 12.61
C ALA A 26 1.62 -8.96 12.57
N ASN A 27 1.93 -8.32 13.70
CA ASN A 27 3.05 -7.38 13.80
C ASN A 27 4.40 -8.05 13.57
N GLN A 28 4.61 -9.28 14.06
CA GLN A 28 5.82 -10.06 13.80
C GLN A 28 5.94 -10.46 12.32
N LEU A 29 4.83 -10.82 11.66
CA LEU A 29 4.81 -11.13 10.24
C LEU A 29 5.05 -9.89 9.39
N LEU A 30 4.47 -8.74 9.75
CA LEU A 30 4.72 -7.46 9.08
C LEU A 30 6.17 -7.00 9.29
N ALA A 31 6.73 -7.18 10.49
CA ALA A 31 8.12 -6.86 10.78
C ALA A 31 9.11 -7.79 10.05
N LYS A 32 8.77 -9.08 9.88
CA LYS A 32 9.54 -10.01 9.04
C LYS A 32 9.32 -9.78 7.55
N SER A 33 8.17 -9.19 7.19
CA SER A 33 7.82 -8.66 5.88
C SER A 33 8.31 -7.23 5.69
N THR A 34 9.34 -6.78 6.43
CA THR A 34 10.28 -5.82 5.84
C THR A 34 10.84 -6.52 4.61
N VAL A 35 10.13 -6.30 3.52
CA VAL A 35 10.43 -6.69 2.16
C VAL A 35 11.94 -6.59 2.02
N GLU A 36 12.55 -7.67 1.55
CA GLU A 36 13.88 -7.58 0.97
C GLU A 36 13.77 -6.59 -0.22
N GLU A 37 13.78 -5.29 0.06
CA GLU A 37 13.89 -4.21 -0.92
C GLU A 37 15.31 -4.19 -1.52
N ASN A 38 16.04 -5.30 -1.42
CA ASN A 38 17.39 -5.50 -1.92
C ASN A 38 17.42 -6.48 -3.09
N ASP A 39 16.31 -6.70 -3.81
CA ASP A 39 16.44 -7.29 -5.15
C ASP A 39 17.05 -6.24 -6.08
N PRO A 40 18.34 -6.39 -6.48
CA PRO A 40 19.02 -5.42 -7.32
C PRO A 40 18.33 -5.26 -8.68
N THR A 41 17.62 -6.31 -9.13
CA THR A 41 16.84 -6.29 -10.38
C THR A 41 15.64 -5.36 -10.25
N TYR A 42 14.91 -5.46 -9.14
CA TYR A 42 13.77 -4.60 -8.85
C TYR A 42 14.21 -3.14 -8.68
N GLN A 43 15.30 -2.89 -7.96
CA GLN A 43 15.84 -1.54 -7.79
C GLN A 43 16.30 -0.93 -9.14
N ALA A 44 16.93 -1.73 -10.00
CA ALA A 44 17.33 -1.29 -11.33
C ALA A 44 16.13 -0.93 -12.21
N LEU A 45 15.10 -1.79 -12.23
CA LEU A 45 13.84 -1.54 -12.94
C LEU A 45 13.14 -0.27 -12.43
N LEU A 46 13.06 -0.11 -11.10
CA LEU A 46 12.44 1.05 -10.46
C LEU A 46 13.18 2.34 -10.85
N LYS A 47 14.51 2.32 -10.81
CA LYS A 47 15.34 3.46 -11.21
C LYS A 47 15.15 3.84 -12.67
N GLU A 48 15.05 2.85 -13.56
CA GLU A 48 14.77 3.07 -14.98
C GLU A 48 13.41 3.73 -15.19
N LEU A 49 12.36 3.21 -14.54
CA LEU A 49 11.01 3.75 -14.63
C LEU A 49 10.91 5.18 -14.08
N LEU A 50 11.57 5.45 -12.95
CA LEU A 50 11.61 6.80 -12.37
C LEU A 50 12.34 7.79 -13.29
N THR A 51 13.43 7.36 -13.93
CA THR A 51 14.20 8.19 -14.86
C THR A 51 13.35 8.55 -16.09
N LYS A 52 12.71 7.54 -16.71
CA LYS A 52 11.79 7.75 -17.84
C LYS A 52 10.65 8.69 -17.48
N ARG A 53 10.06 8.51 -16.30
CA ARG A 53 8.96 9.36 -15.83
C ARG A 53 9.41 10.80 -15.56
N TYR A 54 10.63 10.99 -15.04
CA TYR A 54 11.21 12.32 -14.86
C TYR A 54 11.45 13.04 -16.19
N GLU A 55 12.01 12.36 -17.18
CA GLU A 55 12.22 12.92 -18.52
C GLU A 55 10.89 13.27 -19.20
N GLN A 56 9.89 12.40 -19.06
CA GLN A 56 8.55 12.66 -19.56
C GLN A 56 7.93 13.89 -18.89
N TYR A 57 8.05 14.03 -17.57
CA TYR A 57 7.58 15.21 -16.85
C TYR A 57 8.33 16.48 -17.27
N LYS A 58 9.63 16.40 -17.54
CA LYS A 58 10.43 17.52 -18.05
C LYS A 58 9.95 17.97 -19.44
N ALA A 59 9.59 17.02 -20.30
CA ALA A 59 9.07 17.30 -21.64
C ALA A 59 7.60 17.79 -21.61
N HIS A 60 6.81 17.28 -20.66
CA HIS A 60 5.38 17.48 -20.55
C HIS A 60 4.97 17.75 -19.09
N PRO A 61 5.25 18.95 -18.54
CA PRO A 61 4.96 19.27 -17.14
C PRO A 61 3.47 19.17 -16.79
N GLU A 62 2.57 19.31 -17.77
CA GLU A 62 1.14 19.12 -17.65
C GLU A 62 0.72 17.66 -17.37
N THR A 63 1.58 16.68 -17.65
CA THR A 63 1.34 15.25 -17.38
C THR A 63 1.72 14.84 -15.96
N GLY A 64 2.28 15.76 -15.17
CA GLY A 64 2.58 15.52 -13.77
C GLY A 64 1.31 15.45 -12.93
N ILE A 65 0.91 14.23 -12.59
CA ILE A 65 -0.07 14.01 -11.54
C ILE A 65 0.65 14.28 -10.22
N SER A 66 0.33 15.41 -9.57
CA SER A 66 0.79 15.70 -8.20
C SER A 66 0.45 14.54 -7.28
N ALA A 67 1.31 14.28 -6.28
CA ALA A 67 1.01 13.30 -5.23
C ALA A 67 -0.33 13.59 -4.52
N GLU A 68 -0.73 14.86 -4.50
CA GLU A 68 -2.03 15.27 -3.98
C GLU A 68 -3.18 14.88 -4.92
N ASP A 69 -3.04 15.09 -6.24
CA ASP A 69 -4.04 14.69 -7.25
C ASP A 69 -4.16 13.15 -7.35
N SER A 70 -3.05 12.42 -7.27
CA SER A 70 -3.10 10.95 -7.26
C SER A 70 -3.77 10.41 -6.00
N SER A 71 -3.44 10.98 -4.85
CA SER A 71 -4.05 10.63 -3.56
C SER A 71 -5.54 10.99 -3.53
N GLN A 72 -5.92 12.11 -4.14
CA GLN A 72 -7.31 12.54 -4.22
C GLN A 72 -8.12 11.65 -5.17
N ARG A 73 -7.58 11.27 -6.34
CA ARG A 73 -8.22 10.32 -7.26
C ARG A 73 -8.43 8.95 -6.62
N ILE A 74 -7.44 8.44 -5.87
CA ILE A 74 -7.58 7.18 -5.13
C ILE A 74 -8.67 7.32 -4.07
N ARG A 75 -8.63 8.40 -3.27
CA ARG A 75 -9.66 8.67 -2.25
C ARG A 75 -11.07 8.75 -2.86
N LEU A 76 -11.22 9.41 -4.01
CA LEU A 76 -12.51 9.49 -4.72
C LEU A 76 -12.96 8.12 -5.25
N LYS A 77 -12.06 7.33 -5.86
CA LYS A 77 -12.37 6.00 -6.40
C LYS A 77 -12.92 5.05 -5.34
N TYR A 78 -12.39 5.12 -4.12
CA TYR A 78 -12.78 4.25 -3.01
C TYR A 78 -13.77 4.91 -2.02
N GLY A 79 -14.30 6.09 -2.35
CA GLY A 79 -15.30 6.76 -1.51
C GLY A 79 -14.77 7.27 -0.16
N TRP A 80 -13.46 7.50 -0.05
CA TRP A 80 -12.78 8.02 1.15
C TRP A 80 -12.71 9.55 1.19
N SER A 81 -13.15 10.23 0.12
CA SER A 81 -13.35 11.67 0.13
C SER A 81 -14.73 11.97 0.74
N LYS A 82 -14.76 12.71 1.85
CA LYS A 82 -15.97 13.39 2.33
C LYS A 82 -16.34 14.55 1.41
#